data_AF-A0A1X1DFU5-F1
#
_entry.id   AF-A0A1X1DFU5-F1
#
_cell.length_a   1.000
_cell.length_b   1.000
_cell.length_c   1.000
_cell.angle_alpha   90.00
_cell.angle_beta   90.00
_cell.angle_gamma   90.00
#
_symmetry.space_group_name_H-M   'P 1'
#
loop_
_entity.id
_entity.type
_entity.pdbx_description
1 polymer ?
#
loop_
_entity_poly.entity_id
_entity_poly.type
_entity_poly.pdbx_seq_one_letter_code
_entity_poly.pdbx_strand_id
1 'polypeptide(L)'
;MIVLSRLFIHPVKSMRALQISYAQVAESGLAFDRLFMLTTPDGTFITARQHPQLVQFIPALMPDGLWLQAPDGSRAALRFADFQPQAAETEVWGNHFTARIAPPAINDWLSGFFPRPVQLRWVGPEMTRRVKRRPEVPLGFADGYPFLLVNEASLYDLQQRCAAGIRLEQFRPNLAVTGARAWEEDSWARVRVGDVEFEVAKPCSRCVFTTISPERGEKHPDGEPLKTLQGFRSAQDESGDVDFGLNLLACNSGVIRVGDRLEVLETQAPRQYGAGKITETLQVEREAESRVTISYQGSRFSGNNQQVLLEQLEMQGYRIPYSCRAGLCGSCEMRLVSGQVKALKQDAVRDDGTLLSCSCIPAGDIELA
;
A
#
# COMPACT_ATOMS: atom_id res chain seq x y z
N MET A 1 23.62 -20.71 -1.36
CA MET A 1 23.94 -19.48 -2.11
C MET A 1 22.63 -18.72 -2.24
N ILE A 2 22.63 -17.41 -1.91
CA ILE A 2 21.43 -16.58 -2.04
C ILE A 2 21.32 -16.10 -3.50
N VAL A 3 20.14 -16.20 -4.08
CA VAL A 3 19.89 -15.82 -5.49
C VAL A 3 18.57 -15.07 -5.62
N LEU A 4 18.50 -14.17 -6.60
CA LEU A 4 17.28 -13.48 -7.00
C LEU A 4 16.34 -14.46 -7.70
N SER A 5 15.30 -14.92 -7.02
CA SER A 5 14.38 -15.95 -7.53
C SER A 5 13.27 -15.35 -8.41
N ARG A 6 12.78 -14.15 -8.08
CA ARG A 6 11.73 -13.47 -8.85
C ARG A 6 11.94 -11.97 -8.86
N LEU A 7 11.51 -11.35 -9.94
CA LEU A 7 11.48 -9.90 -10.13
C LEU A 7 10.07 -9.46 -10.49
N PHE A 8 9.63 -8.36 -9.89
CA PHE A 8 8.33 -7.76 -10.17
C PHE A 8 8.43 -6.25 -10.33
N ILE A 9 7.61 -5.73 -11.24
CA ILE A 9 7.27 -4.32 -11.33
C ILE A 9 5.77 -4.14 -11.17
N HIS A 10 5.35 -2.97 -10.70
CA HIS A 10 3.95 -2.62 -10.54
C HIS A 10 3.73 -1.26 -11.21
N PRO A 11 3.49 -1.24 -12.53
CA PRO A 11 3.49 0.00 -13.31
C PRO A 11 2.54 1.06 -12.76
N VAL A 12 1.35 0.63 -12.33
CA VAL A 12 0.38 1.48 -11.66
C VAL A 12 0.32 1.11 -10.17
N LYS A 13 0.39 2.12 -9.31
CA LYS A 13 0.25 1.96 -7.86
C LYS A 13 -1.03 1.19 -7.55
N SER A 14 -0.92 0.19 -6.69
CA SER A 14 -2.01 -0.69 -6.23
C SER A 14 -2.54 -1.70 -7.24
N MET A 15 -2.25 -1.58 -8.54
CA MET A 15 -2.69 -2.56 -9.54
C MET A 15 -1.81 -3.82 -9.55
N ARG A 16 -2.19 -4.80 -10.37
CA ARG A 16 -1.51 -6.09 -10.52
C ARG A 16 -0.04 -5.91 -10.89
N ALA A 17 0.80 -6.79 -10.32
CA ALA A 17 2.22 -6.85 -10.62
C ALA A 17 2.47 -7.53 -11.97
N LEU A 18 3.59 -7.20 -12.61
CA LEU A 18 4.15 -7.94 -13.73
C LEU A 18 5.41 -8.64 -13.25
N GLN A 19 5.42 -9.97 -13.35
CA GLN A 19 6.64 -10.75 -13.14
C GLN A 19 7.50 -10.66 -14.40
N ILE A 20 8.76 -10.29 -14.21
CA ILE A 20 9.73 -10.06 -15.30
C ILE A 20 11.00 -10.87 -15.05
N SER A 21 11.80 -11.06 -16.10
CA SER A 21 13.03 -11.85 -16.02
C SER A 21 14.27 -10.99 -15.76
N TYR A 22 14.21 -9.70 -16.05
CA TYR A 22 15.27 -8.73 -15.80
C TYR A 22 14.70 -7.32 -15.76
N ALA A 23 15.41 -6.39 -15.14
CA ALA A 23 15.08 -4.96 -15.15
C ALA A 23 16.33 -4.10 -15.00
N GLN A 24 16.28 -2.91 -15.59
CA GLN A 24 17.21 -1.84 -15.24
C GLN A 24 16.86 -1.32 -13.85
N VAL A 25 17.87 -1.23 -13.00
CA VAL A 25 17.85 -0.55 -11.71
C VAL A 25 18.30 0.89 -11.93
N ALA A 26 17.49 1.84 -11.47
CA ALA A 26 17.85 3.24 -11.33
C ALA A 26 17.66 3.67 -9.87
N GLU A 27 18.16 4.84 -9.49
CA GLU A 27 17.94 5.38 -8.14
C GLU A 27 16.45 5.48 -7.77
N SER A 28 15.59 5.76 -8.76
CA SER A 28 14.14 5.91 -8.58
C SER A 28 13.35 4.61 -8.47
N GLY A 29 13.98 3.45 -8.69
CA GLY A 29 13.32 2.15 -8.69
C GLY A 29 13.72 1.27 -9.87
N LEU A 30 13.03 0.13 -10.02
CA LEU A 30 13.10 -0.64 -11.26
C LEU A 30 12.44 0.16 -12.39
N ALA A 31 12.97 0.06 -13.61
CA ALA A 31 12.36 0.68 -14.77
C ALA A 31 10.86 0.33 -14.87
N PHE A 32 10.03 1.34 -15.12
CA PHE A 32 8.56 1.26 -15.19
C PHE A 32 7.83 0.94 -13.87
N ASP A 33 8.50 0.92 -12.73
CA ASP A 33 7.86 0.61 -11.46
C ASP A 33 7.18 1.83 -10.83
N ARG A 34 5.88 1.70 -10.50
CA ARG A 34 5.03 2.74 -9.88
C ARG A 34 5.14 4.12 -10.56
N LEU A 35 5.21 4.16 -11.88
CA LEU A 35 5.20 5.41 -12.65
C LEU A 35 3.80 6.03 -12.76
N PHE A 36 2.75 5.26 -12.50
CA PHE A 36 1.37 5.70 -12.57
C PHE A 36 0.61 5.51 -11.25
N MET A 37 -0.44 6.31 -11.04
CA MET A 37 -1.33 6.21 -9.89
C MET A 37 -2.71 6.78 -10.23
N LEU A 38 -3.77 6.24 -9.60
CA LEU A 38 -5.08 6.88 -9.64
C LEU A 38 -5.20 7.93 -8.54
N THR A 39 -5.83 9.05 -8.87
CA THR A 39 -6.20 10.10 -7.93
C THR A 39 -7.65 10.50 -8.10
N THR A 40 -8.21 11.19 -7.12
CA THR A 40 -9.35 12.08 -7.36
C THR A 40 -8.91 13.31 -8.17
N PRO A 41 -9.86 14.13 -8.70
CA PRO A 41 -9.53 15.32 -9.49
C PRO A 41 -8.67 16.36 -8.75
N ASP A 42 -8.81 16.46 -7.43
CA ASP A 42 -8.03 17.35 -6.55
C ASP A 42 -6.61 16.83 -6.25
N GLY A 43 -6.20 15.70 -6.85
CA GLY A 43 -4.87 15.11 -6.69
C GLY A 43 -4.70 14.20 -5.48
N THR A 44 -5.75 13.94 -4.70
CA THR A 44 -5.70 12.98 -3.58
C THR A 44 -5.54 11.56 -4.12
N PHE A 45 -4.55 10.83 -3.60
CA PHE A 45 -4.21 9.49 -4.08
C PHE A 45 -5.29 8.44 -3.74
N ILE A 46 -5.48 7.48 -4.65
CA ILE A 46 -6.36 6.34 -4.48
C ILE A 46 -5.53 5.06 -4.44
N THR A 47 -5.79 4.20 -3.45
CA THR A 47 -5.06 2.92 -3.29
C THR A 47 -5.98 1.72 -3.10
N ALA A 48 -5.45 0.51 -3.25
CA ALA A 48 -6.24 -0.69 -2.94
C ALA A 48 -6.56 -0.84 -1.44
N ARG A 49 -5.97 -0.02 -0.55
CA ARG A 49 -6.42 0.04 0.85
C ARG A 49 -7.86 0.56 0.96
N GLN A 50 -8.23 1.47 0.04
CA GLN A 50 -9.58 2.03 -0.12
C GLN A 50 -10.41 1.20 -1.10
N HIS A 51 -9.84 0.87 -2.28
CA HIS A 51 -10.52 0.17 -3.37
C HIS A 51 -9.79 -1.12 -3.75
N PRO A 52 -9.94 -2.21 -2.97
CA PRO A 52 -9.25 -3.48 -3.17
C PRO A 52 -9.28 -4.05 -4.60
N GLN A 53 -10.35 -3.78 -5.36
CA GLN A 53 -10.55 -4.20 -6.74
C GLN A 53 -9.46 -3.69 -7.70
N LEU A 54 -8.70 -2.65 -7.31
CA LEU A 54 -7.55 -2.17 -8.07
C LEU A 54 -6.55 -3.28 -8.44
N VAL A 55 -6.37 -4.29 -7.58
CA VAL A 55 -5.44 -5.41 -7.84
C VAL A 55 -5.86 -6.30 -9.01
N GLN A 56 -7.10 -6.16 -9.48
CA GLN A 56 -7.64 -6.90 -10.62
C GLN A 56 -7.41 -6.20 -11.96
N PHE A 57 -7.05 -4.92 -11.96
CA PHE A 57 -6.61 -4.24 -13.18
C PHE A 57 -5.26 -4.79 -13.60
N ILE A 58 -5.15 -5.17 -14.88
CA ILE A 58 -3.97 -5.80 -15.46
C ILE A 58 -3.26 -4.78 -16.34
N PRO A 59 -2.10 -4.24 -15.91
CA PRO A 59 -1.29 -3.41 -16.77
C PRO A 59 -0.48 -4.24 -17.76
N ALA A 60 -0.18 -3.67 -18.92
CA ALA A 60 0.83 -4.15 -19.83
C ALA A 60 1.66 -2.96 -20.32
N LEU A 61 2.98 -3.13 -20.36
CA LEU A 61 3.88 -2.08 -20.82
C LEU A 61 3.81 -1.94 -22.33
N MET A 62 3.81 -0.70 -22.81
CA MET A 62 4.06 -0.39 -24.22
C MET A 62 5.34 0.47 -24.31
N PRO A 63 6.06 0.44 -25.44
CA PRO A 63 7.27 1.25 -25.62
C PRO A 63 7.04 2.75 -25.40
N ASP A 64 5.85 3.23 -25.75
CA ASP A 64 5.44 4.63 -25.69
C ASP A 64 4.30 4.88 -24.69
N GLY A 65 4.01 3.95 -23.78
CA GLY A 65 2.96 4.15 -22.78
C GLY A 65 2.53 2.92 -22.01
N LEU A 66 1.23 2.83 -21.75
CA LEU A 66 0.61 1.80 -20.93
C LEU A 66 -0.67 1.28 -21.59
N TRP A 67 -0.87 -0.03 -21.52
CA TRP A 67 -2.14 -0.67 -21.83
C TRP A 67 -2.74 -1.19 -20.53
N LEU A 68 -4.04 -0.98 -20.33
CA LEU A 68 -4.76 -1.38 -19.12
C LEU A 68 -5.97 -2.24 -19.51
N GLN A 69 -6.11 -3.39 -18.86
CA GLN A 69 -7.34 -4.17 -18.84
C GLN A 69 -8.03 -4.04 -17.50
N ALA A 70 -9.32 -3.72 -17.52
CA ALA A 70 -10.17 -3.67 -16.35
C ALA A 70 -10.79 -5.04 -16.03
N PRO A 71 -11.38 -5.22 -14.83
CA PRO A 71 -11.94 -6.51 -14.41
C PRO A 71 -13.11 -7.00 -15.27
N ASP A 72 -13.83 -6.10 -15.93
CA ASP A 72 -14.93 -6.42 -16.85
C ASP A 72 -14.44 -6.86 -18.25
N GLY A 73 -13.12 -6.86 -18.48
CA GLY A 73 -12.50 -7.19 -19.75
C GLY A 73 -12.37 -6.03 -20.73
N SER A 74 -12.94 -4.85 -20.42
CA SER A 74 -12.70 -3.64 -21.20
C SER A 74 -11.23 -3.19 -21.10
N ARG A 75 -10.78 -2.41 -22.08
CA ARG A 75 -9.37 -2.08 -22.25
C ARG A 75 -9.16 -0.66 -22.75
N ALA A 76 -8.08 -0.05 -22.30
CA ALA A 76 -7.62 1.25 -22.78
C ALA A 76 -6.11 1.23 -23.01
N ALA A 77 -5.68 1.93 -24.06
CA ALA A 77 -4.28 2.21 -24.33
C ALA A 77 -4.05 3.71 -24.16
N LEU A 78 -2.94 4.09 -23.52
CA LEU A 78 -2.56 5.47 -23.30
C LEU A 78 -1.07 5.65 -23.60
N ARG A 79 -0.73 6.64 -24.42
CA ARG A 79 0.66 6.99 -24.72
C ARG A 79 1.15 8.09 -23.80
N PHE A 80 2.45 8.14 -23.53
CA PHE A 80 3.07 9.23 -22.78
C PHE A 80 2.79 10.60 -23.40
N ALA A 81 2.71 10.66 -24.72
CA ALA A 81 2.40 11.88 -25.48
C ALA A 81 0.95 12.37 -25.30
N ASP A 82 0.03 11.49 -24.86
CA ASP A 82 -1.38 11.85 -24.68
C ASP A 82 -1.62 12.54 -23.32
N PHE A 83 -0.68 12.44 -22.38
CA PHE A 83 -0.78 13.11 -21.08
C PHE A 83 -0.72 14.63 -21.25
N GLN A 84 -1.48 15.33 -20.42
CA GLN A 84 -1.46 16.79 -20.39
C GLN A 84 -0.01 17.30 -20.18
N PRO A 85 0.46 18.26 -20.99
CA PRO A 85 1.84 18.75 -20.89
C PRO A 85 2.14 19.40 -19.54
N GLN A 86 1.15 20.11 -18.99
CA GLN A 86 1.26 20.76 -17.69
C GLN A 86 1.11 19.73 -16.56
N ALA A 87 2.08 19.71 -15.66
CA ALA A 87 2.00 18.89 -14.46
C ALA A 87 1.04 19.55 -13.44
N ALA A 88 0.27 18.73 -12.73
CA ALA A 88 -0.68 19.15 -11.71
C ALA A 88 -0.25 18.60 -10.34
N GLU A 89 -0.58 19.33 -9.28
CA GLU A 89 -0.25 18.95 -7.90
C GLU A 89 -0.94 17.66 -7.49
N THR A 90 -0.24 16.86 -6.69
CA THR A 90 -0.72 15.62 -6.08
C THR A 90 0.10 15.33 -4.82
N GLU A 91 -0.33 14.36 -4.03
CA GLU A 91 0.44 13.93 -2.87
C GLU A 91 0.40 12.41 -2.68
N VAL A 92 1.37 11.90 -1.93
CA VAL A 92 1.36 10.55 -1.38
C VAL A 92 1.96 10.61 0.02
N TRP A 93 1.15 10.33 1.04
CA TRP A 93 1.55 10.30 2.45
C TRP A 93 2.19 11.63 2.94
N GLY A 94 1.59 12.76 2.60
CA GLY A 94 2.06 14.11 2.97
C GLY A 94 3.25 14.61 2.16
N ASN A 95 3.77 13.81 1.22
CA ASN A 95 4.78 14.25 0.26
C ASN A 95 4.07 14.83 -0.97
N HIS A 96 4.23 16.15 -1.17
CA HIS A 96 3.58 16.91 -2.23
C HIS A 96 4.52 17.07 -3.42
N PHE A 97 4.01 16.80 -4.62
CA PHE A 97 4.77 16.83 -5.87
C PHE A 97 3.81 17.00 -7.05
N THR A 98 4.33 16.91 -8.27
CA THR A 98 3.54 17.10 -9.49
C THR A 98 3.53 15.86 -10.38
N ALA A 99 2.44 15.68 -11.11
CA ALA A 99 2.27 14.60 -12.07
C ALA A 99 1.39 15.05 -13.23
N ARG A 100 1.56 14.42 -14.40
CA ARG A 100 0.73 14.71 -15.59
C ARG A 100 -0.55 13.88 -15.54
N ILE A 101 -1.64 14.46 -16.02
CA ILE A 101 -2.98 13.85 -16.02
C ILE A 101 -3.26 13.20 -17.37
N ALA A 102 -3.84 12.00 -17.37
CA ALA A 102 -4.25 11.28 -18.56
C ALA A 102 -5.40 11.99 -19.31
N PRO A 103 -5.63 11.70 -20.61
CA PRO A 103 -6.76 12.26 -21.36
C PRO A 103 -8.12 12.03 -20.71
N PRO A 104 -9.11 12.94 -20.92
CA PRO A 104 -10.47 12.77 -20.41
C PRO A 104 -11.08 11.40 -20.70
N ALA A 105 -10.96 10.89 -21.92
CA ALA A 105 -11.49 9.58 -22.30
C ALA A 105 -10.97 8.41 -21.43
N ILE A 106 -9.71 8.48 -20.98
CA ILE A 106 -9.12 7.48 -20.09
C ILE A 106 -9.68 7.63 -18.67
N ASN A 107 -9.79 8.88 -18.20
CA ASN A 107 -10.30 9.18 -16.87
C ASN A 107 -11.80 8.85 -16.75
N ASP A 108 -12.59 9.13 -17.78
CA ASP A 108 -14.02 8.81 -17.85
C ASP A 108 -14.23 7.29 -17.86
N TRP A 109 -13.44 6.56 -18.66
CA TRP A 109 -13.45 5.09 -18.65
C TRP A 109 -13.10 4.52 -17.27
N LEU A 110 -12.02 4.99 -16.64
CA LEU A 110 -11.63 4.55 -15.30
C LEU A 110 -12.70 4.90 -14.26
N SER A 111 -13.30 6.09 -14.35
CA SER A 111 -14.35 6.55 -13.44
C SER A 111 -15.57 5.64 -13.45
N GLY A 112 -15.83 4.90 -14.53
CA GLY A 112 -16.88 3.87 -14.57
C GLY A 112 -16.71 2.73 -13.56
N PHE A 113 -15.50 2.53 -13.02
CA PHE A 113 -15.19 1.49 -12.02
C PHE A 113 -15.16 2.00 -10.58
N PHE A 114 -15.36 3.30 -10.36
CA PHE A 114 -15.28 3.92 -9.03
C PHE A 114 -16.57 4.70 -8.73
N PRO A 115 -16.96 4.82 -7.45
CA PRO A 115 -18.14 5.58 -7.06
C PRO A 115 -17.96 7.10 -7.18
N ARG A 116 -16.82 7.55 -7.73
CA ARG A 116 -16.42 8.95 -7.83
C ARG A 116 -15.55 9.16 -9.07
N PRO A 117 -15.48 10.38 -9.64
CA PRO A 117 -14.53 10.69 -10.70
C PRO A 117 -13.09 10.40 -10.24
N VAL A 118 -12.30 9.79 -11.12
CA VAL A 118 -10.88 9.52 -10.91
C VAL A 118 -10.04 10.00 -12.08
N GLN A 119 -8.75 10.18 -11.85
CA GLN A 119 -7.76 10.52 -12.85
C GLN A 119 -6.59 9.55 -12.78
N LEU A 120 -6.15 9.05 -13.94
CA LEU A 120 -4.85 8.39 -14.04
C LEU A 120 -3.77 9.46 -14.16
N ARG A 121 -2.72 9.34 -13.34
CA ARG A 121 -1.58 10.24 -13.35
C ARG A 121 -0.30 9.49 -13.67
N TRP A 122 0.58 10.15 -14.41
CA TRP A 122 1.94 9.71 -14.70
C TRP A 122 2.92 10.70 -14.11
N VAL A 123 4.00 10.22 -13.48
CA VAL A 123 5.05 11.10 -12.90
C VAL A 123 5.70 12.04 -13.92
N GLY A 124 5.56 11.79 -15.22
CA GLY A 124 6.19 12.56 -16.27
C GLY A 124 7.63 12.10 -16.56
N PRO A 125 8.31 12.77 -17.51
CA PRO A 125 9.69 12.43 -17.87
C PRO A 125 10.68 12.77 -16.74
N GLU A 126 10.34 13.76 -15.89
CA GLU A 126 11.15 14.19 -14.76
C GLU A 126 10.35 14.03 -13.47
N MET A 127 10.87 13.22 -12.54
CA MET A 127 10.22 13.01 -11.25
C MET A 127 10.48 14.19 -10.32
N THR A 128 9.43 14.80 -9.77
CA THR A 128 9.54 15.88 -8.77
C THR A 128 9.46 15.38 -7.32
N ARG A 129 8.96 14.16 -7.11
CA ARG A 129 8.88 13.55 -5.77
C ARG A 129 10.23 12.98 -5.33
N ARG A 130 10.47 13.01 -4.01
CA ARG A 130 11.69 12.48 -3.36
C ARG A 130 11.37 11.55 -2.19
N VAL A 131 12.29 10.67 -1.84
CA VAL A 131 12.22 9.89 -0.60
C VAL A 131 12.32 10.82 0.61
N LYS A 132 11.37 10.77 1.54
CA LYS A 132 11.25 11.75 2.65
C LYS A 132 12.52 11.87 3.51
N ARG A 133 13.19 10.74 3.78
CA ARG A 133 14.43 10.69 4.59
C ARG A 133 15.71 10.75 3.76
N ARG A 134 15.61 10.76 2.44
CA ARG A 134 16.71 10.78 1.47
C ARG A 134 16.33 11.68 0.29
N PRO A 135 16.27 13.02 0.49
CA PRO A 135 15.73 13.95 -0.50
C PRO A 135 16.50 14.01 -1.82
N GLU A 136 17.70 13.45 -1.88
CA GLU A 136 18.48 13.26 -3.09
C GLU A 136 17.90 12.16 -3.99
N VAL A 137 17.16 11.20 -3.43
CA VAL A 137 16.66 10.04 -4.16
C VAL A 137 15.29 10.33 -4.80
N PRO A 138 15.16 10.30 -6.14
CA PRO A 138 13.87 10.41 -6.82
C PRO A 138 12.94 9.25 -6.46
N LEU A 139 11.63 9.49 -6.46
CA LEU A 139 10.65 8.45 -6.17
C LEU A 139 9.44 8.57 -7.08
N GLY A 140 8.94 7.45 -7.59
CA GLY A 140 7.64 7.39 -8.27
C GLY A 140 6.46 7.47 -7.29
N PHE A 141 5.39 6.74 -7.57
CA PHE A 141 4.21 6.62 -6.70
C PHE A 141 4.32 5.52 -5.65
N ALA A 142 5.52 4.94 -5.41
CA ALA A 142 5.77 4.00 -4.33
C ALA A 142 5.44 4.60 -2.95
N ASP A 143 5.22 3.78 -1.92
CA ASP A 143 4.78 4.33 -0.62
C ASP A 143 5.88 5.19 0.05
N GLY A 144 7.10 4.69 0.14
CA GLY A 144 8.20 5.43 0.79
C GLY A 144 9.59 5.17 0.23
N TYR A 145 9.83 4.02 -0.39
CA TYR A 145 11.14 3.65 -0.92
C TYR A 145 11.02 2.99 -2.30
N PRO A 146 12.07 3.07 -3.15
CA PRO A 146 12.00 2.61 -4.53
C PRO A 146 11.94 1.08 -4.71
N PHE A 147 12.49 0.33 -3.76
CA PHE A 147 12.58 -1.12 -3.84
C PHE A 147 12.07 -1.79 -2.57
N LEU A 148 11.45 -2.95 -2.75
CA LEU A 148 11.15 -3.87 -1.66
C LEU A 148 11.76 -5.25 -1.95
N LEU A 149 12.54 -5.76 -1.00
CA LEU A 149 13.06 -7.13 -1.01
C LEU A 149 12.26 -8.01 -0.05
N VAL A 150 11.97 -9.24 -0.47
CA VAL A 150 11.40 -10.30 0.36
C VAL A 150 12.21 -11.57 0.22
N ASN A 151 12.44 -12.25 1.34
CA ASN A 151 13.02 -13.59 1.38
C ASN A 151 11.89 -14.64 1.30
N GLU A 152 11.96 -15.55 0.34
CA GLU A 152 10.97 -16.61 0.16
C GLU A 152 10.94 -17.59 1.35
N ALA A 153 12.05 -17.79 2.06
CA ALA A 153 12.08 -18.63 3.26
C ALA A 153 11.25 -18.00 4.41
N SER A 154 11.29 -16.67 4.55
CA SER A 154 10.46 -15.94 5.52
C SER A 154 8.97 -15.98 5.13
N LEU A 155 8.66 -15.90 3.83
CA LEU A 155 7.29 -16.09 3.35
C LEU A 155 6.80 -17.50 3.68
N TYR A 156 7.63 -18.52 3.47
CA TYR A 156 7.29 -19.90 3.79
C TYR A 156 7.04 -20.10 5.28
N ASP A 157 7.90 -19.57 6.16
CA ASP A 157 7.68 -19.61 7.61
C ASP A 157 6.35 -18.93 8.01
N LEU A 158 6.02 -17.79 7.40
CA LEU A 158 4.72 -17.14 7.60
C LEU A 158 3.55 -18.02 7.12
N GLN A 159 3.68 -18.66 5.96
CA GLN A 159 2.66 -19.58 5.45
C GLN A 159 2.43 -20.79 6.37
N GLN A 160 3.45 -21.27 7.08
CA GLN A 160 3.29 -22.34 8.07
C GLN A 160 2.54 -21.88 9.33
N ARG A 161 2.53 -20.57 9.63
CA ARG A 161 1.88 -19.99 10.81
C ARG A 161 0.46 -19.49 10.52
N CYS A 162 0.12 -19.28 9.25
CA CYS A 162 -1.15 -18.69 8.85
C CYS A 162 -2.01 -19.71 8.11
N ALA A 163 -3.24 -19.92 8.58
CA ALA A 163 -4.17 -20.84 7.93
C ALA A 163 -4.70 -20.32 6.57
N ALA A 164 -4.61 -19.01 6.32
CA ALA A 164 -5.05 -18.43 5.07
C ALA A 164 -4.06 -18.72 3.93
N GLY A 165 -4.57 -18.81 2.69
CA GLY A 165 -3.72 -18.94 1.51
C GLY A 165 -2.97 -17.65 1.21
N ILE A 166 -1.73 -17.52 1.70
CA ILE A 166 -0.88 -16.35 1.47
C ILE A 166 -0.06 -16.51 0.19
N ARG A 167 -0.01 -15.45 -0.62
CA ARG A 167 0.82 -15.34 -1.82
C ARG A 167 1.83 -14.19 -1.70
N LEU A 168 2.96 -14.33 -2.37
CA LEU A 168 4.05 -13.33 -2.37
C LEU A 168 3.57 -11.96 -2.86
N GLU A 169 2.67 -11.96 -3.84
CA GLU A 169 2.11 -10.78 -4.52
C GLU A 169 1.37 -9.85 -3.55
N GLN A 170 0.86 -10.37 -2.43
CA GLN A 170 0.23 -9.58 -1.37
C GLN A 170 1.20 -8.60 -0.70
N PHE A 171 2.49 -8.94 -0.67
CA PHE A 171 3.55 -8.09 -0.10
C PHE A 171 4.16 -7.12 -1.10
N ARG A 172 3.83 -7.27 -2.40
CA ARG A 172 4.26 -6.43 -3.53
C ARG A 172 5.79 -6.19 -3.63
N PRO A 173 6.65 -7.22 -3.44
CA PRO A 173 8.09 -7.05 -3.55
C PRO A 173 8.49 -6.64 -4.95
N ASN A 174 9.63 -5.98 -5.09
CA ASN A 174 10.33 -5.85 -6.37
C ASN A 174 11.30 -7.02 -6.58
N LEU A 175 12.01 -7.39 -5.51
CA LEU A 175 12.98 -8.48 -5.50
C LEU A 175 12.49 -9.57 -4.54
N ALA A 176 12.41 -10.80 -5.02
CA ALA A 176 12.27 -11.98 -4.17
C ALA A 176 13.55 -12.81 -4.24
N VAL A 177 14.03 -13.29 -3.10
CA VAL A 177 15.27 -14.05 -3.01
C VAL A 177 15.04 -15.40 -2.35
N THR A 178 15.87 -16.37 -2.71
CA THR A 178 15.89 -17.70 -2.10
C THR A 178 17.31 -18.09 -1.71
N GLY A 179 17.45 -19.14 -0.90
CA GLY A 179 18.74 -19.66 -0.43
C GLY A 179 19.27 -19.06 0.88
N ALA A 180 18.59 -18.05 1.43
CA ALA A 180 18.79 -17.56 2.80
C ALA A 180 17.88 -18.32 3.79
N ARG A 181 18.23 -18.36 5.09
CA ARG A 181 17.32 -18.88 6.12
C ARG A 181 16.16 -17.92 6.34
N ALA A 182 15.04 -18.43 6.86
CA ALA A 182 13.91 -17.57 7.23
C ALA A 182 14.37 -16.48 8.22
N TRP A 183 13.98 -15.24 7.94
CA TRP A 183 14.25 -14.03 8.73
C TRP A 183 15.71 -13.59 8.77
N GLU A 184 16.61 -14.25 8.03
CA GLU A 184 18.03 -13.89 7.96
C GLU A 184 18.22 -12.47 7.41
N GLU A 185 17.30 -12.02 6.54
CA GLU A 185 17.32 -10.69 5.93
C GLU A 185 17.22 -9.55 6.93
N ASP A 186 16.65 -9.78 8.12
CA ASP A 186 16.52 -8.73 9.15
C ASP A 186 17.90 -8.18 9.59
N SER A 187 18.95 -8.98 9.42
CA SER A 187 20.33 -8.61 9.75
C SER A 187 21.08 -7.93 8.60
N TRP A 188 20.51 -7.79 7.41
CA TRP A 188 21.23 -7.22 6.26
C TRP A 188 21.24 -5.69 6.35
N ALA A 189 22.41 -5.10 6.12
CA ALA A 189 22.59 -3.65 6.05
C ALA A 189 22.91 -3.20 4.61
N ARG A 190 23.74 -3.97 3.90
CA ARG A 190 24.04 -3.77 2.48
C ARG A 190 24.12 -5.09 1.75
N VAL A 191 23.56 -5.12 0.55
CA VAL A 191 23.56 -6.31 -0.32
C VAL A 191 23.94 -5.94 -1.74
N ARG A 192 24.49 -6.89 -2.50
CA ARG A 192 24.73 -6.75 -3.93
C ARG A 192 23.93 -7.82 -4.67
N VAL A 193 23.24 -7.45 -5.74
CA VAL A 193 22.57 -8.37 -6.66
C VAL A 193 23.16 -8.16 -8.04
N GLY A 194 23.83 -9.19 -8.57
CA GLY A 194 24.66 -9.01 -9.77
C GLY A 194 25.72 -7.93 -9.53
N ASP A 195 25.70 -6.86 -10.34
CA ASP A 195 26.61 -5.72 -10.23
C ASP A 195 26.02 -4.52 -9.47
N VAL A 196 24.80 -4.64 -8.95
CA VAL A 196 24.08 -3.53 -8.30
C VAL A 196 24.10 -3.68 -6.79
N GLU A 197 24.61 -2.66 -6.10
CA GLU A 197 24.60 -2.56 -4.65
C GLU A 197 23.35 -1.84 -4.15
N PHE A 198 22.85 -2.32 -3.01
CA PHE A 198 21.70 -1.77 -2.31
C PHE A 198 22.03 -1.55 -0.84
N GLU A 199 21.61 -0.40 -0.34
CA GLU A 199 21.54 -0.08 1.10
C GLU A 199 20.15 -0.48 1.61
N VAL A 200 20.09 -1.16 2.77
CA VAL A 200 18.85 -1.46 3.48
C VAL A 200 18.42 -0.21 4.25
N ALA A 201 17.38 0.46 3.77
CA ALA A 201 16.93 1.72 4.36
C ALA A 201 16.14 1.53 5.68
N LYS A 202 15.24 0.55 5.70
CA LYS A 202 14.52 0.08 6.91
C LYS A 202 13.68 -1.18 6.64
N PRO A 203 13.30 -1.94 7.67
CA PRO A 203 12.23 -2.93 7.57
C PRO A 203 10.94 -2.34 6.98
N CYS A 204 10.18 -3.17 6.25
CA CYS A 204 8.96 -2.75 5.59
C CYS A 204 7.72 -3.07 6.44
N SER A 205 7.17 -2.01 7.03
CA SER A 205 5.97 -2.08 7.85
C SER A 205 4.74 -2.37 7.00
N ARG A 206 3.94 -3.35 7.43
CA ARG A 206 2.84 -3.92 6.68
C ARG A 206 1.51 -3.33 7.12
N CYS A 207 0.58 -3.28 6.17
CA CYS A 207 -0.74 -2.69 6.34
C CYS A 207 -1.82 -3.62 5.77
N VAL A 208 -3.08 -3.19 5.84
CA VAL A 208 -4.23 -3.94 5.34
C VAL A 208 -4.11 -4.35 3.86
N PHE A 209 -3.25 -3.71 3.06
CA PHE A 209 -3.00 -4.15 1.68
C PHE A 209 -2.64 -5.64 1.62
N THR A 210 -1.81 -6.10 2.55
CA THR A 210 -1.37 -7.50 2.59
C THR A 210 -2.51 -8.48 2.74
N THR A 211 -3.70 -8.06 3.21
CA THR A 211 -4.85 -8.93 3.37
C THR A 211 -5.72 -9.05 2.12
N ILE A 212 -5.39 -8.33 1.04
CA ILE A 212 -6.18 -8.32 -0.19
C ILE A 212 -5.78 -9.50 -1.06
N SER A 213 -6.75 -10.34 -1.46
CA SER A 213 -6.53 -11.36 -2.49
C SER A 213 -6.22 -10.70 -3.84
N PRO A 214 -5.05 -10.99 -4.47
CA PRO A 214 -4.70 -10.44 -5.78
C PRO A 214 -5.66 -10.85 -6.91
N GLU A 215 -6.36 -11.98 -6.75
CA GLU A 215 -7.29 -12.52 -7.72
C GLU A 215 -8.70 -11.94 -7.54
N ARG A 216 -9.17 -11.90 -6.29
CA ARG A 216 -10.55 -11.50 -5.96
C ARG A 216 -10.71 -10.01 -5.67
N GLY A 217 -9.62 -9.30 -5.36
CA GLY A 217 -9.71 -7.90 -4.94
C GLY A 217 -10.56 -7.72 -3.69
N GLU A 218 -10.47 -8.66 -2.74
CA GLU A 218 -11.24 -8.68 -1.50
C GLU A 218 -10.27 -8.79 -0.31
N LYS A 219 -10.52 -8.03 0.75
CA LYS A 219 -9.77 -8.15 2.01
C LYS A 219 -10.16 -9.47 2.69
N HIS A 220 -9.20 -10.20 3.25
CA HIS A 220 -9.46 -11.38 4.06
C HIS A 220 -10.33 -10.98 5.28
N PRO A 221 -11.44 -11.69 5.57
CA PRO A 221 -12.37 -11.32 6.64
C PRO A 221 -11.70 -11.24 8.02
N ASP A 222 -10.77 -12.15 8.30
CA ASP A 222 -10.04 -12.18 9.58
C ASP A 222 -8.79 -11.27 9.62
N GLY A 223 -8.53 -10.51 8.55
CA GLY A 223 -7.35 -9.64 8.47
C GLY A 223 -6.02 -10.39 8.28
N GLU A 224 -6.06 -11.61 7.76
CA GLU A 224 -4.85 -12.38 7.44
C GLU A 224 -4.18 -11.89 6.15
N PRO A 225 -2.84 -11.91 6.05
CA PRO A 225 -1.88 -12.45 7.01
C PRO A 225 -1.39 -11.44 8.06
N LEU A 226 -1.92 -10.22 8.06
CA LEU A 226 -1.47 -9.16 8.95
C LEU A 226 -1.69 -9.55 10.42
N LYS A 227 -2.82 -10.19 10.73
CA LYS A 227 -3.12 -10.74 12.06
C LYS A 227 -2.07 -11.76 12.51
N THR A 228 -1.72 -12.73 11.66
CA THR A 228 -0.64 -13.69 11.98
C THR A 228 0.70 -12.99 12.21
N LEU A 229 1.07 -12.04 11.34
CA LEU A 229 2.30 -11.26 11.50
C LEU A 229 2.33 -10.50 12.83
N GLN A 230 1.22 -9.91 13.27
CA GLN A 230 1.15 -9.24 14.59
C GLN A 230 1.51 -10.18 15.75
N GLY A 231 1.26 -11.48 15.62
CA GLY A 231 1.56 -12.46 16.66
C GLY A 231 3.05 -12.71 16.89
N PHE A 232 3.96 -12.30 15.98
CA PHE A 232 5.39 -12.57 16.14
C PHE A 232 6.35 -11.58 15.44
N ARG A 233 5.83 -10.68 14.61
CA ARG A 233 6.57 -9.69 13.81
C ARG A 233 6.25 -8.25 14.19
N SER A 234 5.70 -8.03 15.38
CA SER A 234 5.56 -6.69 15.94
C SER A 234 6.88 -6.24 16.58
N ALA A 235 7.37 -5.09 16.12
CA ALA A 235 8.55 -4.47 16.68
C ALA A 235 8.37 -4.20 18.18
N GLN A 236 9.41 -4.52 18.96
CA GLN A 236 9.40 -4.34 20.43
C GLN A 236 9.92 -2.97 20.87
N ASP A 237 10.00 -2.01 19.94
CA ASP A 237 10.29 -0.61 20.21
C ASP A 237 9.00 0.23 20.18
N GLU A 238 9.13 1.55 20.37
CA GLU A 238 8.00 2.47 20.48
C GLU A 238 7.08 2.49 19.24
N SER A 239 7.54 2.03 18.06
CA SER A 239 6.71 2.10 16.86
C SER A 239 5.65 1.01 16.81
N GLY A 240 5.91 -0.17 17.39
CA GLY A 240 5.02 -1.33 17.33
C GLY A 240 4.74 -1.84 15.91
N ASP A 241 5.52 -1.42 14.91
CA ASP A 241 5.30 -1.75 13.50
C ASP A 241 5.31 -3.27 13.28
N VAL A 242 4.40 -3.73 12.41
CA VAL A 242 4.35 -5.13 11.96
C VAL A 242 5.17 -5.25 10.68
N ASP A 243 6.37 -5.83 10.76
CA ASP A 243 7.31 -5.80 9.63
C ASP A 243 7.46 -7.15 8.93
N PHE A 244 7.63 -7.09 7.61
CA PHE A 244 8.01 -8.22 6.77
C PHE A 244 8.83 -7.67 5.60
N GLY A 245 9.96 -8.25 5.18
CA GLY A 245 10.78 -7.72 4.08
C GLY A 245 11.44 -6.34 4.31
N LEU A 246 12.26 -5.91 3.37
CA LEU A 246 13.18 -4.77 3.52
C LEU A 246 13.01 -3.72 2.42
N ASN A 247 12.88 -2.45 2.81
CA ASN A 247 12.97 -1.34 1.86
C ASN A 247 14.43 -1.07 1.50
N LEU A 248 14.74 -0.98 0.20
CA LEU A 248 16.11 -0.75 -0.28
C LEU A 248 16.25 0.56 -1.06
N LEU A 249 17.48 1.05 -1.12
CA LEU A 249 17.94 2.13 -1.99
C LEU A 249 19.10 1.61 -2.84
N ALA A 250 19.08 1.87 -4.14
CA ALA A 250 20.19 1.49 -5.03
C ALA A 250 21.36 2.47 -4.86
N CYS A 251 22.58 1.95 -4.71
CA CYS A 251 23.81 2.75 -4.61
C CYS A 251 24.43 3.05 -5.99
N ASN A 252 24.07 2.26 -7.00
CA ASN A 252 24.47 2.42 -8.39
C ASN A 252 23.38 1.90 -9.33
N SER A 253 23.52 2.20 -10.62
CA SER A 253 22.59 1.72 -11.67
C SER A 253 23.17 0.51 -12.41
N GLY A 254 22.30 -0.35 -12.94
CA GLY A 254 22.70 -1.54 -13.67
C GLY A 254 21.51 -2.36 -14.12
N VAL A 255 21.75 -3.57 -14.64
CA VAL A 255 20.68 -4.52 -14.99
C VAL A 255 20.82 -5.73 -14.09
N ILE A 256 19.73 -6.07 -13.40
CA ILE A 256 19.62 -7.31 -12.61
C ILE A 256 18.69 -8.29 -13.31
N ARG A 257 18.95 -9.58 -13.14
CA ARG A 257 18.23 -10.70 -13.77
C ARG A 257 17.85 -11.74 -12.74
N VAL A 258 16.72 -12.40 -12.96
CA VAL A 258 16.39 -13.62 -12.20
C VAL A 258 17.53 -14.63 -12.37
N GLY A 259 18.00 -15.19 -11.25
CA GLY A 259 19.17 -16.05 -11.18
C GLY A 259 20.46 -15.33 -10.75
N ASP A 260 20.50 -14.00 -10.76
CA ASP A 260 21.67 -13.27 -10.25
C ASP A 260 21.91 -13.60 -8.77
N ARG A 261 23.19 -13.74 -8.42
CA ARG A 261 23.61 -14.00 -7.05
C ARG A 261 23.36 -12.76 -6.20
N LEU A 262 22.85 -12.98 -4.98
CA LEU A 262 22.86 -11.99 -3.92
C LEU A 262 24.04 -12.25 -2.98
N GLU A 263 24.82 -11.21 -2.72
CA GLU A 263 25.89 -11.20 -1.72
C GLU A 263 25.54 -10.21 -0.60
N VAL A 264 25.62 -10.66 0.65
CA VAL A 264 25.50 -9.76 1.80
C VAL A 264 26.86 -9.11 2.02
N LEU A 265 26.94 -7.78 1.84
CA LEU A 265 28.17 -7.01 1.94
C LEU A 265 28.41 -6.52 3.37
N GLU A 266 27.32 -6.18 4.07
CA GLU A 266 27.36 -5.65 5.43
C GLU A 266 26.13 -6.12 6.19
N THR A 267 26.33 -6.44 7.47
CA THR A 267 25.27 -6.85 8.40
C THR A 267 25.10 -5.85 9.53
N GLN A 268 23.90 -5.79 10.09
CA GLN A 268 23.53 -5.01 11.26
C GLN A 268 22.82 -5.88 12.30
N ALA A 269 22.67 -5.35 13.52
CA ALA A 269 21.82 -5.97 14.51
C ALA A 269 20.36 -5.97 14.00
N PRO A 270 19.67 -7.13 13.97
CA PRO A 270 18.29 -7.18 13.55
C PRO A 270 17.39 -6.46 14.55
N ARG A 271 16.31 -5.85 14.04
CA ARG A 271 15.25 -5.28 14.88
C ARG A 271 14.63 -6.39 15.73
N GLN A 272 14.34 -6.08 16.99
CA GLN A 272 13.72 -7.05 17.90
C GLN A 272 12.23 -7.16 17.63
N TYR A 273 11.76 -8.39 17.43
CA TYR A 273 10.38 -8.71 17.14
C TYR A 273 9.80 -9.66 18.19
N GLY A 274 8.51 -9.57 18.41
CA GLY A 274 7.75 -10.45 19.29
C GLY A 274 6.26 -10.37 19.00
N ALA A 275 5.47 -10.97 19.88
CA ALA A 275 4.03 -10.81 19.85
C ALA A 275 3.66 -9.36 20.16
N GLY A 276 2.94 -8.72 19.26
CA GLY A 276 2.31 -7.44 19.52
C GLY A 276 1.07 -7.61 20.41
N LYS A 277 0.49 -6.49 20.84
CA LYS A 277 -0.87 -6.50 21.40
C LYS A 277 -1.82 -6.95 20.29
N ILE A 278 -2.32 -8.18 20.37
CA ILE A 278 -3.34 -8.69 19.47
C ILE A 278 -4.65 -8.03 19.89
N THR A 279 -5.04 -6.94 19.23
CA THR A 279 -6.38 -6.38 19.40
C THR A 279 -7.38 -7.28 18.69
N GLU A 280 -8.25 -7.93 19.48
CA GLU A 280 -9.26 -8.84 18.96
C GLU A 280 -10.18 -8.13 17.96
N THR A 281 -10.44 -8.81 16.84
CA THR A 281 -11.50 -8.39 15.91
C THR A 281 -12.83 -8.73 16.53
N LEU A 282 -13.65 -7.71 16.77
CA LEU A 282 -14.97 -7.88 17.35
C LEU A 282 -15.94 -8.31 16.25
N GLN A 283 -16.70 -9.37 16.51
CA GLN A 283 -17.84 -9.71 15.66
C GLN A 283 -18.96 -8.73 15.98
N VAL A 284 -19.29 -7.87 15.03
CA VAL A 284 -20.47 -7.02 15.12
C VAL A 284 -21.66 -7.81 14.58
N GLU A 285 -22.73 -7.89 15.36
CA GLU A 285 -23.97 -8.52 14.92
C GLU A 285 -24.47 -7.88 13.62
N ARG A 286 -24.84 -8.73 12.66
CA ARG A 286 -25.36 -8.28 11.36
C ARG A 286 -26.74 -7.68 11.56
N GLU A 287 -26.80 -6.37 11.57
CA GLU A 287 -28.04 -5.62 11.54
C GLU A 287 -28.43 -5.25 10.11
N ALA A 288 -29.72 -4.99 9.92
CA ALA A 288 -30.20 -4.40 8.68
C ALA A 288 -29.51 -3.05 8.44
N GLU A 289 -29.21 -2.76 7.18
CA GLU A 289 -28.65 -1.47 6.80
C GLU A 289 -29.63 -0.35 7.19
N SER A 290 -29.12 0.60 7.97
CA SER A 290 -29.88 1.77 8.40
C SER A 290 -29.10 3.04 8.08
N ARG A 291 -29.85 4.08 7.75
CA ARG A 291 -29.31 5.40 7.45
C ARG A 291 -29.05 6.15 8.75
N VAL A 292 -27.89 6.78 8.85
CA VAL A 292 -27.50 7.60 10.01
C VAL A 292 -27.09 9.00 9.55
N THR A 293 -27.19 9.97 10.45
CA THR A 293 -26.65 11.32 10.27
C THR A 293 -25.26 11.39 10.89
N ILE A 294 -24.26 11.76 10.09
CA ILE A 294 -22.89 12.00 10.56
C ILE A 294 -22.61 13.50 10.48
N SER A 295 -22.22 14.08 11.61
CA SER A 295 -21.80 15.48 11.72
C SER A 295 -20.29 15.58 11.90
N TYR A 296 -19.60 16.37 11.07
CA TYR A 296 -18.16 16.61 11.18
C TYR A 296 -17.81 18.00 10.62
N GLN A 297 -16.95 18.75 11.32
CA GLN A 297 -16.52 20.10 10.93
C GLN A 297 -17.69 21.04 10.54
N GLY A 298 -18.78 21.01 11.32
CA GLY A 298 -19.95 21.86 11.12
C GLY A 298 -20.86 21.46 9.95
N SER A 299 -20.55 20.39 9.22
CA SER A 299 -21.37 19.85 8.14
C SER A 299 -22.08 18.58 8.57
N ARG A 300 -23.22 18.28 7.94
CA ARG A 300 -23.99 17.05 8.17
C ARG A 300 -24.22 16.34 6.86
N PHE A 301 -24.04 15.03 6.86
CA PHE A 301 -24.31 14.18 5.71
C PHE A 301 -24.93 12.85 6.13
N SER A 302 -25.53 12.17 5.15
CA SER A 302 -26.13 10.86 5.34
C SER A 302 -25.07 9.77 5.19
N GLY A 303 -24.91 8.95 6.23
CA GLY A 303 -24.12 7.71 6.23
C GLY A 303 -24.98 6.47 6.48
N ASN A 304 -24.34 5.36 6.81
CA ASN A 304 -24.95 4.09 7.20
C ASN A 304 -24.23 3.42 8.39
N ASN A 305 -24.85 2.39 8.94
CA ASN A 305 -24.34 1.56 10.04
C ASN A 305 -23.46 0.37 9.59
N GLN A 306 -22.99 0.34 8.33
CA GLN A 306 -22.23 -0.78 7.75
C GLN A 306 -20.78 -0.40 7.42
N GLN A 307 -20.56 0.83 6.95
CA GLN A 307 -19.26 1.33 6.51
C GLN A 307 -18.49 2.00 7.65
N VAL A 308 -17.17 1.82 7.66
CA VAL A 308 -16.31 2.48 8.66
C VAL A 308 -16.31 3.98 8.50
N LEU A 309 -16.23 4.71 9.62
CA LEU A 309 -16.27 6.18 9.64
C LEU A 309 -15.27 6.82 8.69
N LEU A 310 -14.04 6.28 8.62
CA LEU A 310 -13.00 6.78 7.74
C LEU A 310 -13.47 6.82 6.27
N GLU A 311 -14.06 5.73 5.77
CA GLU A 311 -14.51 5.64 4.38
C GLU A 311 -15.67 6.58 4.10
N GLN A 312 -16.62 6.70 5.04
CA GLN A 312 -17.77 7.58 4.91
C GLN A 312 -17.34 9.07 4.88
N LEU A 313 -16.38 9.46 5.72
CA LEU A 313 -15.78 10.81 5.71
C LEU A 313 -15.04 11.10 4.39
N GLU A 314 -14.24 10.14 3.91
CA GLU A 314 -13.54 10.28 2.63
C GLU A 314 -14.47 10.37 1.42
N MET A 315 -15.65 9.75 1.47
CA MET A 315 -16.66 9.89 0.42
C MET A 315 -17.25 11.30 0.35
N GLN A 316 -17.22 12.05 1.45
CA GLN A 316 -17.63 13.46 1.49
C GLN A 316 -16.47 14.41 1.16
N GLY A 317 -15.29 13.90 0.84
CA GLY A 317 -14.11 14.70 0.51
C GLY A 317 -13.29 15.15 1.71
N TYR A 318 -13.59 14.69 2.93
CA TYR A 318 -12.74 14.98 4.09
C TYR A 318 -11.40 14.24 4.01
N ARG A 319 -10.32 14.96 4.33
CA ARG A 319 -8.97 14.41 4.41
C ARG A 319 -8.64 14.02 5.84
N ILE A 320 -8.98 12.80 6.21
CA ILE A 320 -8.64 12.22 7.51
C ILE A 320 -7.27 11.55 7.40
N PRO A 321 -6.30 11.81 8.29
CA PRO A 321 -5.02 11.11 8.26
C PRO A 321 -5.22 9.60 8.45
N TYR A 322 -4.47 8.78 7.71
CA TYR A 322 -4.45 7.33 7.92
C TYR A 322 -3.13 6.73 7.43
N SER A 323 -2.85 5.48 7.82
CA SER A 323 -1.74 4.70 7.27
C SER A 323 -2.12 3.22 7.13
N CYS A 324 -2.41 2.52 8.22
CA CYS A 324 -2.62 1.07 8.19
C CYS A 324 -4.02 0.63 7.72
N ARG A 325 -5.06 1.43 7.99
CA ARG A 325 -6.51 1.08 7.88
C ARG A 325 -6.91 -0.25 8.52
N ALA A 326 -6.22 -0.62 9.60
CA ALA A 326 -6.46 -1.85 10.35
C ALA A 326 -6.57 -1.61 11.86
N GLY A 327 -6.64 -0.34 12.28
CA GLY A 327 -6.71 0.05 13.70
C GLY A 327 -5.38 -0.04 14.47
N LEU A 328 -4.25 -0.16 13.78
CA LEU A 328 -2.94 -0.47 14.41
C LEU A 328 -2.04 0.75 14.62
N CYS A 329 -2.10 1.72 13.72
CA CYS A 329 -1.12 2.82 13.68
C CYS A 329 -1.58 4.10 14.39
N GLY A 330 -2.81 4.16 14.92
CA GLY A 330 -3.38 5.35 15.55
C GLY A 330 -3.65 6.57 14.65
N SER A 331 -3.07 6.65 13.45
CA SER A 331 -3.18 7.82 12.57
C SER A 331 -4.61 8.29 12.23
N CYS A 332 -5.60 7.41 12.31
CA CYS A 332 -7.01 7.71 11.98
C CYS A 332 -7.84 8.16 13.21
N GLU A 333 -7.16 8.53 14.30
CA GLU A 333 -7.77 8.95 15.56
C GLU A 333 -8.60 10.23 15.43
N MET A 334 -9.78 10.23 16.03
CA MET A 334 -10.75 11.34 16.04
C MET A 334 -11.52 11.35 17.36
N ARG A 335 -12.18 12.46 17.71
CA ARG A 335 -13.01 12.53 18.92
C ARG A 335 -14.49 12.30 18.59
N LEU A 336 -15.14 11.42 19.33
CA LEU A 336 -16.61 11.31 19.34
C LEU A 336 -17.18 12.36 20.29
N VAL A 337 -17.92 13.32 19.74
CA VAL A 337 -18.56 14.40 20.52
C VAL A 337 -19.91 13.92 21.06
N SER A 338 -20.72 13.27 20.22
CA SER A 338 -22.01 12.72 20.61
C SER A 338 -22.42 11.50 19.76
N GLY A 339 -23.34 10.69 20.28
CA GLY A 339 -23.84 9.47 19.64
C GLY A 339 -23.09 8.20 20.06
N GLN A 340 -23.28 7.12 19.29
CA GLN A 340 -22.68 5.82 19.57
C GLN A 340 -22.08 5.20 18.31
N VAL A 341 -20.99 4.45 18.49
CA VAL A 341 -20.31 3.70 17.45
C VAL A 341 -20.13 2.25 17.88
N LYS A 342 -20.03 1.33 16.92
CA LYS A 342 -19.61 -0.04 17.16
C LYS A 342 -18.16 -0.18 16.76
N ALA A 343 -17.35 -0.66 17.70
CA ALA A 343 -15.94 -0.95 17.46
C ALA A 343 -15.81 -2.27 16.68
N LEU A 344 -15.02 -2.27 15.63
CA LEU A 344 -14.61 -3.48 14.88
C LEU A 344 -13.34 -4.12 15.50
N LYS A 345 -12.66 -3.37 16.37
CA LYS A 345 -11.44 -3.76 17.09
C LYS A 345 -11.59 -3.35 18.54
N GLN A 346 -11.19 -4.22 19.47
CA GLN A 346 -11.34 -4.01 20.91
C GLN A 346 -10.83 -2.65 21.41
N ASP A 347 -9.71 -2.15 20.89
CA ASP A 347 -9.08 -0.89 21.30
C ASP A 347 -9.45 0.30 20.39
N ALA A 348 -10.47 0.16 19.51
CA ALA A 348 -10.83 1.22 18.57
C ALA A 348 -11.59 2.39 19.20
N VAL A 349 -12.13 2.24 20.41
CA VAL A 349 -12.80 3.29 21.17
C VAL A 349 -12.12 3.36 22.54
N ARG A 350 -11.78 4.57 22.97
CA ARG A 350 -11.10 4.83 24.25
C ARG A 350 -12.03 5.56 25.21
N ASP A 351 -11.76 5.41 26.50
CA ASP A 351 -12.55 5.99 27.59
C ASP A 351 -12.55 7.52 27.61
N ASP A 352 -11.57 8.16 26.96
CA ASP A 352 -11.46 9.61 26.83
C ASP A 352 -12.36 10.21 25.71
N GLY A 353 -13.15 9.36 25.05
CA GLY A 353 -14.03 9.73 23.95
C GLY A 353 -13.33 9.79 22.58
N THR A 354 -12.07 9.36 22.49
CA THR A 354 -11.39 9.18 21.20
C THR A 354 -11.71 7.83 20.57
N LEU A 355 -11.66 7.77 19.24
CA LEU A 355 -11.86 6.56 18.47
C LEU A 355 -10.95 6.48 17.25
N LEU A 356 -10.79 5.28 16.70
CA LEU A 356 -10.12 5.04 15.42
C LEU A 356 -11.17 4.95 14.31
N SER A 357 -11.28 6.01 13.51
CA SER A 357 -12.30 6.10 12.43
C SER A 357 -12.23 4.95 11.41
N CYS A 358 -11.05 4.35 11.25
CA CYS A 358 -10.82 3.20 10.39
C CYS A 358 -11.22 1.84 10.99
N SER A 359 -11.73 1.82 12.22
CA SER A 359 -12.14 0.60 12.93
C SER A 359 -13.43 0.79 13.74
N CYS A 360 -14.23 1.78 13.40
CA CYS A 360 -15.53 2.04 13.99
C CYS A 360 -16.59 2.25 12.90
N ILE A 361 -17.80 1.72 13.12
CA ILE A 361 -19.00 1.98 12.31
C ILE A 361 -20.04 2.72 13.17
N PRO A 362 -20.89 3.60 12.62
CA PRO A 362 -21.97 4.23 13.38
C PRO A 362 -22.97 3.21 13.94
N ALA A 363 -23.44 3.40 15.18
CA ALA A 363 -24.59 2.69 15.74
C ALA A 363 -25.90 3.51 15.64
N GLY A 364 -25.79 4.78 15.24
CA GLY A 364 -26.87 5.75 15.12
C GLY A 364 -26.31 7.09 14.63
N ASP A 365 -27.06 8.17 14.85
CA ASP A 365 -26.59 9.53 14.55
C ASP A 365 -25.42 9.90 15.46
N ILE A 366 -24.40 10.53 14.88
CA ILE A 366 -23.15 10.87 15.57
C ILE A 366 -22.61 12.25 15.21
N GLU A 367 -21.78 12.78 16.09
CA GLU A 367 -20.97 13.98 15.88
C GLU A 367 -19.50 13.70 16.19
N LEU A 368 -18.62 14.06 15.27
CA LEU A 368 -17.17 13.87 15.36
C LEU A 368 -16.45 15.24 15.38
N ALA A 369 -15.30 15.29 16.05
CA ALA A 369 -14.39 16.44 16.07
C ALA A 369 -12.96 16.03 15.70
#